data_AF-A0AA86LT69-F1
#
_entry.id   AF-A0AA86LT69-F1
#
_cell.length_a   1.000
_cell.length_b   1.000
_cell.length_c   1.000
_cell.angle_alpha   90.00
_cell.angle_beta   90.00
_cell.angle_gamma   90.00
#
_symmetry.space_group_name_H-M   'P 1'
#
loop_
_entity.id
_entity.type
_entity.pdbx_description
1 polymer ?
#
loop_
_entity_poly.entity_id
_entity_poly.type
_entity_poly.pdbx_seq_one_letter_code
_entity_poly.pdbx_strand_id
1 'polypeptide(L)' 'MERKRAGKIYNDEFKKTIVDLYHAGNSVKDLSSEYGVSEVTIYKGVKAFTPVYSKNNKELLLQ' A
#
# COMPACT_ATOMS: atom_id res chain seq x y z
N MET A 1 -14.99 -14.52 26.71
CA MET A 1 -13.62 -14.70 26.16
C MET A 1 -13.57 -14.01 24.80
N GLU A 2 -13.12 -12.76 24.78
CA GLU A 2 -13.01 -12.01 23.53
C GLU A 2 -11.79 -12.54 22.76
N ARG A 3 -12.04 -13.14 21.60
CA ARG A 3 -10.98 -13.55 20.68
C ARG A 3 -10.36 -12.28 20.13
N LYS A 4 -9.34 -11.75 20.82
CA LYS A 4 -8.42 -10.77 20.26
C LYS A 4 -7.79 -11.41 19.03
N ARG A 5 -8.40 -11.17 17.87
CA ARG A 5 -7.72 -11.32 16.59
C ARG A 5 -6.61 -10.28 16.65
N ALA A 6 -5.44 -10.69 17.12
CA ALA A 6 -4.19 -9.98 16.91
C ALA A 6 -3.89 -10.04 15.41
N GLY A 7 -4.79 -9.50 14.58
CA GLY A 7 -4.48 -9.17 13.21
C GLY A 7 -3.38 -8.16 13.34
N LYS A 8 -2.15 -8.57 13.01
CA LYS A 8 -0.93 -7.78 13.01
C LYS A 8 -1.32 -6.34 12.66
N ILE A 9 -1.43 -5.48 13.68
CA ILE A 9 -1.71 -4.07 13.46
C ILE A 9 -0.39 -3.55 12.94
N TYR A 10 -0.19 -3.69 11.63
CA TYR A 10 0.85 -2.95 10.96
C TYR A 10 0.49 -1.49 11.20
N ASN A 11 1.22 -0.85 12.11
CA ASN A 11 1.02 0.55 12.45
C ASN A 11 1.03 1.35 11.13
N ASP A 12 0.18 2.36 10.98
CA ASP A 12 0.14 3.13 9.74
C ASP A 12 1.51 3.74 9.41
N GLU A 13 2.35 3.96 10.42
CA GLU A 13 3.77 4.29 10.28
C GLU A 13 4.57 3.22 9.54
N PHE A 14 4.43 1.95 9.90
CA PHE A 14 5.10 0.84 9.20
C PHE A 14 4.67 0.76 7.74
N LYS A 15 3.36 0.93 7.46
CA LYS A 15 2.86 0.94 6.08
C LYS A 15 3.44 2.12 5.29
N LYS A 16 3.56 3.29 5.91
CA LYS A 16 4.21 4.46 5.29
C LYS A 16 5.68 4.17 4.96
N THR A 17 6.44 3.53 5.86
CA THR A 17 7.84 3.15 5.60
C THR A 17 7.95 2.24 4.37
N ILE A 18 7.08 1.23 4.25
CA ILE A 18 7.10 0.34 3.07
C ILE A 18 6.78 1.09 1.77
N VAL A 19 5.84 2.05 1.82
CA VAL A 19 5.51 2.89 0.66
C VAL A 19 6.66 3.84 0.30
N ASP A 20 7.35 4.39 1.30
CA ASP A 20 8.52 5.25 1.10
C ASP A 20 9.66 4.48 0.43
N LEU A 21 9.95 3.27 0.93
CA LEU A 21 10.93 2.37 0.32
C LEU A 21 10.56 1.99 -1.12
N TYR A 22 9.28 1.77 -1.40
CA TYR A 22 8.80 1.55 -2.77
C TYR A 22 9.07 2.77 -3.66
N HIS A 23 8.78 3.99 -3.19
CA HIS A 23 9.09 5.22 -3.92
C HIS A 23 10.59 5.49 -4.06
N ALA A 24 11.42 4.96 -3.15
CA ALA A 24 12.88 4.99 -3.24
C ALA A 24 13.45 4.04 -4.32
N GLY A 25 12.61 3.23 -4.98
CA GLY A 25 12.99 2.36 -6.09
C GLY A 25 13.12 0.88 -5.73
N ASN A 26 12.76 0.48 -4.51
CA ASN A 26 12.77 -0.93 -4.13
C ASN A 26 11.65 -1.70 -4.84
N SER A 27 11.92 -2.94 -5.22
CA SER A 27 10.92 -3.78 -5.85
C SER A 27 9.90 -4.30 -4.83
N VAL A 28 8.65 -4.43 -5.24
CA VAL A 28 7.57 -4.97 -4.40
C VAL A 28 7.88 -6.40 -3.92
N LYS A 29 8.61 -7.18 -4.74
CA LYS A 29 9.04 -8.53 -4.39
C LYS A 29 10.06 -8.55 -3.26
N ASP A 30 11.06 -7.67 -3.32
CA ASP A 30 12.08 -7.56 -2.27
C ASP A 30 11.45 -7.10 -0.97
N LEU A 31 10.61 -6.05 -1.02
CA LEU A 31 9.88 -5.56 0.15
C LEU A 31 8.95 -6.61 0.75
N SER A 32 8.29 -7.41 -0.09
CA SER A 32 7.42 -8.50 0.35
C SER A 32 8.22 -9.60 1.06
N SER A 33 9.36 -9.97 0.50
CA SER A 33 10.23 -11.02 1.04
C SER A 33 10.94 -10.58 2.33
N GLU A 34 11.44 -9.35 2.40
CA GLU A 34 12.22 -8.84 3.53
C GLU A 34 11.33 -8.48 4.72
N TYR A 35 10.19 -7.84 4.47
CA TYR A 35 9.32 -7.33 5.54
C TYR A 35 8.12 -8.25 5.82
N GLY A 36 7.95 -9.34 5.06
CA GLY A 36 6.84 -10.27 5.21
C GLY A 36 5.48 -9.62 4.98
N VAL A 37 5.42 -8.67 4.05
CA VAL A 37 4.20 -7.92 3.69
C VAL A 37 3.73 -8.39 2.34
N SER A 38 2.49 -8.86 2.23
CA SER A 38 1.95 -9.26 0.92
C SER A 38 2.04 -8.09 -0.06
N GLU A 39 2.46 -8.38 -1.29
CA GLU A 39 2.51 -7.42 -2.40
C GLU A 39 1.19 -6.63 -2.55
N VAL A 40 0.05 -7.30 -2.32
CA VAL A 40 -1.29 -6.68 -2.36
C VAL A 40 -1.42 -5.55 -1.33
N THR A 41 -0.86 -5.74 -0.13
CA THR A 41 -0.87 -4.72 0.93
C THR A 41 0.04 -3.55 0.55
N ILE A 42 1.18 -3.82 -0.09
CA ILE A 42 2.11 -2.80 -0.58
C ILE A 42 1.40 -1.93 -1.62
N TYR A 43 0.81 -2.53 -2.66
CA TYR A 43 0.06 -1.77 -3.68
C TYR A 43 -1.11 -0.97 -3.11
N LYS A 44 -1.85 -1.52 -2.14
CA LYS A 44 -2.91 -0.80 -1.43
C LYS A 44 -2.36 0.40 -0.66
N GLY A 45 -1.23 0.23 0.02
CA GLY A 45 -0.52 1.30 0.70
C GLY A 45 -0.10 2.40 -0.28
N VAL A 46 0.58 2.05 -1.36
CA VAL A 46 1.01 3.01 -2.38
C VAL A 46 -0.18 3.81 -2.90
N LYS A 47 -1.30 3.15 -3.24
CA LYS A 47 -2.51 3.83 -3.71
C LYS A 47 -3.15 4.74 -2.65
N ALA A 48 -3.09 4.37 -1.37
CA ALA A 48 -3.70 5.14 -0.28
C ALA A 48 -2.83 6.32 0.20
N PHE A 49 -1.50 6.17 0.13
CA PHE A 49 -0.53 7.15 0.62
C PHE A 49 0.10 8.01 -0.49
N THR A 50 -0.10 7.65 -1.76
CA THR A 50 0.20 8.56 -2.87
C THR A 50 -0.94 9.57 -2.96
N PRO A 51 -0.69 10.88 -2.74
CA PRO A 51 -1.69 11.89 -3.00
C PRO A 51 -2.02 11.85 -4.50
N VAL A 52 -3.15 11.24 -4.82
CA VAL A 52 -3.66 11.25 -6.18
C VAL A 52 -3.95 12.71 -6.49
N TYR A 53 -3.10 13.38 -7.26
CA TYR A 53 -3.57 14.46 -8.11
C TYR A 53 -4.67 13.82 -8.93
N SER A 54 -5.92 14.10 -8.55
CA SER A 54 -7.12 13.56 -9.16
C SER A 54 -7.03 13.81 -10.66
N LYS A 55 -6.55 12.83 -11.42
CA LYS A 55 -6.91 12.71 -12.82
C LYS A 55 -8.37 12.32 -12.80
N ASN A 56 -9.22 13.34 -12.80
CA ASN A 56 -10.56 13.25 -13.35
C ASN A 56 -10.41 12.71 -14.78
N ASN A 57 -10.45 11.40 -14.95
CA ASN A 57 -10.68 10.81 -16.27
C ASN A 57 -11.42 9.50 -16.10
N LYS A 58 -12.62 9.62 -15.56
CA LYS A 58 -13.72 8.67 -15.79
C LYS A 58 -14.52 9.26 -16.95
N GLU A 59 -14.42 8.58 -18.10
CA GLU A 59 -15.36 8.67 -19.23
C GLU A 59 -15.84 10.07 -19.63
N LEU A 60 -15.13 10.70 -20.58
CA LEU A 60 -15.83 11.22 -21.75
C LEU A 60 -15.68 10.16 -22.84
N LEU A 61 -16.43 9.07 -22.69
CA LEU A 61 -16.70 8.19 -23.80
C LEU A 61 -17.55 9.02 -24.76
N LEU A 62 -16.95 9.49 -25.86
CA LEU A 62 -17.69 10.05 -26.98
C LEU A 62 -18.71 9.00 -27.44
N GLN A 63 -19.99 9.30 -27.25
CA GLN A 63 -21.09 8.83 -28.08
C GLN A 63 -21.97 10.03 -28.43
#